data_AF-V8P2J9-F1
#
_entry.id   AF-V8P2J9-F1
#
_cell.length_a   1.000
_cell.length_b   1.000
_cell.length_c   1.000
_cell.angle_alpha   90.00
_cell.angle_beta   90.00
_cell.angle_gamma   90.00
#
_symmetry.space_group_name_H-M   'P 1'
#
loop_
_entity.id
_entity.type
_entity.pdbx_description
1 polymer ?
#
loop_
_entity_poly.entity_id
_entity_poly.type
_entity_poly.pdbx_seq_one_letter_code
_entity_poly.pdbx_strand_id
1 'polypeptide(L)'
;MSAAFDTVLGINVAVKKLSRPFQNQTHAKRAYRELVLLKCVNHKNIISLLNVFTPQKSLEEFQDVYLVMELMDANLCQVIHMELDHERMSYLLYQMLCGIKHLHSAGIIHRDLKPSNIVVKSDCTLKILDFGLARTACTNFMMTPYVVTRYYRAPEVILGMGYKENDIDQWNKVIEQLGTPSADFMKKLQPTVRNYVENRPKYPGIKFEELFPDWIFPSESDRDKLKTSQARDLLSKMLVVDPDKRISVDEALRHPYITVWYDPAEAEAPPPQIYDAQLEEREHAIEEWKVHISLCHIKHLCFQPCLASDFLMLGLLSTDAAVNSNTSPSQSSSVNDISSMSTEQTLASDTDSSLDALTGTLEGCR
;
A
#
# COMPACT_ATOMS: atom_id res chain seq x y z
N MET A 1 -12.43 12.89 -9.49
CA MET A 1 -12.18 13.97 -8.52
C MET A 1 -12.68 15.25 -9.15
N SER A 2 -13.24 16.13 -8.34
CA SER A 2 -13.71 17.44 -8.77
C SER A 2 -12.89 18.53 -8.08
N ALA A 3 -12.56 19.60 -8.78
CA ALA A 3 -11.96 20.78 -8.16
C ALA A 3 -13.04 21.62 -7.47
N ALA A 4 -12.71 22.22 -6.33
CA ALA A 4 -13.54 23.16 -5.60
C ALA A 4 -12.67 24.23 -4.93
N PHE A 5 -13.26 25.37 -4.58
CA PHE A 5 -12.60 26.40 -3.78
C PHE A 5 -13.11 26.32 -2.33
N ASP A 6 -12.21 26.09 -1.39
CA ASP A 6 -12.52 26.10 0.04
C ASP A 6 -12.52 27.55 0.53
N THR A 7 -13.71 28.09 0.85
CA THR A 7 -13.88 29.48 1.28
C THR A 7 -13.39 29.74 2.70
N VAL A 8 -13.19 28.70 3.52
CA VAL A 8 -12.67 28.82 4.89
C VAL A 8 -11.16 28.91 4.87
N LEU A 9 -10.52 28.03 4.09
CA LEU A 9 -9.05 27.99 3.96
C LEU A 9 -8.51 28.96 2.90
N GLY A 10 -9.38 29.44 1.99
CA GLY A 10 -8.98 30.32 0.89
C GLY A 10 -8.12 29.64 -0.17
N ILE A 11 -8.23 28.31 -0.31
CA ILE A 11 -7.40 27.50 -1.22
C ILE A 11 -8.26 26.64 -2.15
N ASN A 12 -7.71 26.31 -3.32
CA ASN A 12 -8.32 25.31 -4.20
C ASN A 12 -8.05 23.90 -3.66
N VAL A 13 -9.06 23.05 -3.69
CA VAL A 13 -9.04 21.69 -3.17
C VAL A 13 -9.58 20.69 -4.19
N ALA A 14 -9.13 19.45 -4.09
CA ALA A 14 -9.68 18.32 -4.83
C ALA A 14 -10.64 17.53 -3.93
N VAL A 15 -11.87 17.31 -4.38
CA VAL A 15 -12.88 16.51 -3.69
C VAL A 15 -13.06 15.17 -4.40
N LYS A 16 -12.84 14.08 -3.67
CA LYS A 16 -13.05 12.69 -4.13
C LYS A 16 -14.25 12.09 -3.40
N LYS A 17 -15.34 11.85 -4.12
CA LYS A 17 -16.43 10.98 -3.65
C LYS A 17 -15.99 9.52 -3.78
N LEU A 18 -16.09 8.73 -2.71
CA LEU A 18 -15.89 7.28 -2.79
C LEU A 18 -17.08 6.62 -3.46
N SER A 19 -16.83 5.83 -4.50
CA SER A 19 -17.88 5.15 -5.26
C SER A 19 -18.36 3.90 -4.52
N ARG A 20 -19.58 3.94 -3.98
CA ARG A 20 -20.26 2.81 -3.31
C ARG A 20 -19.36 2.07 -2.31
N PRO A 21 -18.80 2.78 -1.30
CA PRO A 21 -17.84 2.19 -0.36
C PRO A 21 -18.43 1.02 0.43
N PHE A 22 -19.75 0.95 0.61
CA PHE A 22 -20.42 -0.09 1.41
C PHE A 22 -21.12 -1.18 0.57
N GLN A 23 -20.81 -1.29 -0.72
CA GLN A 23 -21.46 -2.28 -1.60
C GLN A 23 -21.17 -3.73 -1.17
N ASN A 24 -19.96 -4.00 -0.69
CA ASN A 24 -19.52 -5.30 -0.18
C ASN A 24 -18.38 -5.11 0.84
N GLN A 25 -18.03 -6.17 1.56
CA GLN A 25 -16.98 -6.12 2.59
C GLN A 25 -15.62 -5.67 2.03
N THR A 26 -15.27 -6.08 0.80
CA THR A 26 -14.01 -5.70 0.14
C THR A 26 -13.94 -4.19 -0.13
N HIS A 27 -15.02 -3.59 -0.63
CA HIS A 27 -15.12 -2.15 -0.86
C HIS A 27 -15.06 -1.38 0.46
N ALA A 28 -15.74 -1.88 1.50
CA ALA A 28 -15.80 -1.22 2.80
C ALA A 28 -14.43 -1.21 3.48
N LYS A 29 -13.75 -2.36 3.49
CA LYS A 29 -12.37 -2.50 3.98
C LYS A 29 -11.39 -1.65 3.18
N ARG A 30 -11.56 -1.55 1.85
CA ARG A 30 -10.75 -0.66 0.99
C ARG A 30 -10.94 0.82 1.36
N ALA A 31 -12.18 1.26 1.50
CA ALA A 31 -12.51 2.64 1.84
C ALA A 31 -11.96 3.01 3.23
N TYR A 32 -12.13 2.14 4.23
CA TYR A 32 -11.59 2.36 5.56
C TYR A 32 -10.06 2.39 5.56
N ARG A 33 -9.40 1.45 4.86
CA ARG A 33 -7.94 1.46 4.73
C ARG A 33 -7.43 2.76 4.12
N GLU A 34 -8.04 3.21 3.01
CA GLU A 34 -7.65 4.46 2.36
C GLU A 34 -7.75 5.65 3.32
N LEU A 35 -8.84 5.74 4.10
CA LEU A 35 -9.04 6.79 5.08
C LEU A 35 -8.00 6.76 6.22
N VAL A 36 -7.72 5.58 6.77
CA VAL A 36 -6.72 5.42 7.85
C VAL A 36 -5.33 5.78 7.35
N LEU A 37 -4.93 5.29 6.18
CA LEU A 37 -3.62 5.58 5.61
C LEU A 37 -3.44 7.05 5.29
N LEU A 38 -4.45 7.71 4.71
CA LEU A 38 -4.42 9.15 4.46
C LEU A 38 -4.34 10.00 5.73
N LYS A 39 -4.78 9.47 6.89
CA LYS A 39 -4.68 10.14 8.19
C LYS A 39 -3.32 9.94 8.86
N CYS A 40 -2.74 8.75 8.73
CA CYS A 40 -1.48 8.41 9.38
C CYS A 40 -0.27 8.95 8.61
N VAL A 41 -0.32 8.91 7.28
CA VAL A 41 0.82 9.23 6.42
C VAL A 41 0.96 10.74 6.23
N ASN A 42 2.13 11.28 6.60
CA ASN A 42 2.44 12.70 6.44
C ASN A 42 3.82 12.88 5.79
N HIS A 43 3.81 13.13 4.48
CA HIS A 43 5.03 13.34 3.71
C HIS A 43 4.78 14.27 2.53
N LYS A 44 5.75 15.10 2.16
CA LYS A 44 5.57 16.09 1.09
C LYS A 44 5.21 15.46 -0.26
N ASN A 45 5.71 14.25 -0.55
CA ASN A 45 5.44 13.51 -1.79
C ASN A 45 4.29 12.50 -1.70
N ILE A 46 3.46 12.62 -0.66
CA ILE A 46 2.25 11.83 -0.49
C ILE A 46 1.09 12.81 -0.34
N ILE A 47 -0.07 12.49 -0.93
CA ILE A 47 -1.24 13.36 -0.80
C ILE A 47 -1.73 13.42 0.64
N SER A 48 -1.99 14.62 1.12
CA SER A 48 -2.51 14.86 2.46
C SER A 48 -4.03 15.02 2.41
N LEU A 49 -4.70 14.43 3.40
CA LEU A 49 -6.13 14.65 3.63
C LEU A 49 -6.33 15.97 4.38
N LEU A 50 -7.03 16.91 3.75
CA LEU A 50 -7.37 18.21 4.35
C LEU A 50 -8.65 18.11 5.18
N ASN A 51 -9.65 17.37 4.66
CA ASN A 51 -10.91 17.14 5.34
C ASN A 51 -11.55 15.84 4.85
N VAL A 52 -12.46 15.27 5.63
CA VAL A 52 -13.35 14.17 5.24
C VAL A 52 -14.75 14.49 5.72
N PHE A 53 -15.76 14.31 4.86
CA PHE A 53 -17.14 14.57 5.25
C PHE A 53 -18.13 13.60 4.61
N THR A 54 -19.32 13.55 5.20
CA THR A 54 -20.51 12.89 4.65
C THR A 54 -21.70 13.85 4.74
N PRO A 55 -22.59 13.90 3.73
CA PRO A 55 -23.78 14.73 3.80
C PRO A 55 -24.88 14.13 4.68
N GLN A 56 -24.78 12.84 5.04
CA GLN A 56 -25.80 12.14 5.81
C GLN A 56 -25.63 12.36 7.32
N LYS A 57 -26.75 12.47 8.04
CA LYS A 57 -26.78 12.88 9.47
C LYS A 57 -26.87 11.70 10.45
N SER A 58 -27.28 10.53 9.98
CA SER A 58 -27.40 9.31 10.78
C SER A 58 -26.58 8.17 10.17
N LEU A 59 -26.23 7.20 11.00
CA LEU A 59 -25.52 6.00 10.56
C LEU A 59 -26.39 5.14 9.62
N GLU A 60 -27.70 5.16 9.81
CA GLU A 60 -28.68 4.43 9.00
C GLU A 60 -28.70 4.93 7.55
N GLU A 61 -28.56 6.25 7.36
CA GLU A 61 -28.50 6.90 6.04
C GLU A 61 -27.08 6.92 5.45
N PHE A 62 -26.05 6.56 6.22
CA PHE A 62 -24.65 6.73 5.83
C PHE A 62 -24.28 5.88 4.62
N GLN A 63 -24.03 6.55 3.49
CA GLN A 63 -23.73 5.90 2.22
C GLN A 63 -22.55 6.54 1.48
N ASP A 64 -22.39 7.85 1.62
CA ASP A 64 -21.41 8.61 0.85
C ASP A 64 -20.29 9.15 1.74
N VAL A 65 -19.06 9.02 1.25
CA VAL A 65 -17.85 9.56 1.88
C VAL A 65 -17.14 10.45 0.87
N TYR A 66 -16.80 11.67 1.28
CA TYR A 66 -16.07 12.64 0.49
C TYR A 66 -14.72 12.92 1.16
N LEU A 67 -13.64 12.77 0.41
CA LEU A 67 -12.28 13.10 0.82
C LEU A 67 -11.88 14.42 0.17
N VAL A 68 -11.47 15.38 0.98
CA VAL A 68 -10.95 16.68 0.54
C VAL A 68 -9.43 16.64 0.66
N MET A 69 -8.75 16.90 -0.44
CA MET A 69 -7.31 16.82 -0.57
C MET A 69 -6.78 18.10 -1.23
N GLU A 70 -5.47 18.30 -1.18
CA GLU A 70 -4.80 19.34 -1.97
C GLU A 70 -5.11 19.18 -3.46
N LEU A 71 -5.42 20.30 -4.14
CA LEU A 71 -5.56 20.30 -5.60
C LEU A 71 -4.19 20.28 -6.28
N MET A 72 -4.05 19.40 -7.27
CA MET A 72 -2.87 19.27 -8.12
C MET A 72 -3.27 19.57 -9.58
N ASP A 73 -2.30 19.98 -10.40
CA ASP A 73 -2.57 20.51 -11.74
C ASP A 73 -2.84 19.40 -12.76
N ALA A 74 -2.08 18.31 -12.68
CA ALA A 74 -2.11 17.23 -13.65
C ALA A 74 -1.78 15.88 -13.00
N ASN A 75 -2.08 14.79 -13.72
CA ASN A 75 -1.54 13.47 -13.40
C ASN A 75 -0.37 13.13 -14.32
N LEU A 76 0.42 12.13 -13.93
CA LEU A 76 1.62 11.76 -14.67
C LEU A 76 1.31 11.21 -16.07
N CYS A 77 0.07 10.75 -16.37
CA CYS A 77 -0.30 10.35 -17.74
C CYS A 77 -0.21 11.52 -18.73
N GLN A 78 -0.44 12.75 -18.28
CA GLN A 78 -0.31 13.93 -19.13
C GLN A 78 1.17 14.30 -19.30
N VAL A 79 1.94 14.17 -18.22
CA VAL A 79 3.37 14.52 -18.15
C VAL A 79 4.25 13.60 -18.99
N ILE A 80 3.97 12.29 -19.04
CA ILE A 80 4.79 11.32 -19.82
C ILE A 80 4.79 11.58 -21.33
N HIS A 81 3.82 12.35 -21.84
CA HIS A 81 3.75 12.72 -23.26
C HIS A 81 4.42 14.08 -23.54
N MET A 82 4.92 14.75 -22.51
CA MET A 82 5.64 16.02 -22.64
C MET A 82 7.13 15.74 -22.80
N GLU A 83 7.83 16.63 -23.51
CA GLU A 83 9.29 16.62 -23.53
C GLU A 83 9.82 17.16 -22.20
N LEU A 84 10.48 16.29 -21.43
CA LEU A 84 11.11 16.63 -20.17
C LEU A 84 12.62 16.59 -20.32
N ASP A 85 13.30 17.59 -19.79
CA ASP A 85 14.75 17.55 -19.62
C ASP A 85 15.15 16.56 -18.51
N HIS A 86 16.44 16.25 -18.42
CA HIS A 86 16.97 15.37 -17.37
C HIS A 86 16.75 15.91 -15.96
N GLU A 87 16.69 17.23 -15.79
CA GLU A 87 16.51 17.86 -14.49
C GLU A 87 15.12 17.56 -13.94
N ARG A 88 14.07 17.83 -14.71
CA ARG A 88 12.68 17.53 -14.38
C ARG A 88 12.44 16.03 -14.24
N MET A 89 12.97 15.21 -15.16
CA MET A 89 12.84 13.76 -15.05
C MET A 89 13.44 13.23 -13.74
N SER A 90 14.71 13.55 -13.46
CA SER A 90 15.39 13.09 -12.25
C SER A 90 14.72 13.61 -10.98
N TYR A 91 14.22 14.84 -10.98
CA TYR A 91 13.52 15.42 -9.83
C TYR A 91 12.16 14.76 -9.56
N LEU A 92 11.39 14.43 -10.59
CA LEU A 92 10.15 13.65 -10.44
C LEU A 92 10.45 12.25 -9.90
N LEU A 93 11.48 11.58 -10.43
CA LEU A 93 11.90 10.26 -9.92
C LEU A 93 12.37 10.33 -8.47
N TYR A 94 13.15 11.34 -8.10
CA TYR A 94 13.59 11.58 -6.72
C TYR A 94 12.39 11.67 -5.77
N GLN A 95 11.41 12.52 -6.10
CA GLN A 95 10.21 12.70 -5.30
C GLN A 95 9.36 11.43 -5.18
N MET A 96 9.26 10.65 -6.27
CA MET A 96 8.62 9.33 -6.23
C MET A 96 9.33 8.39 -5.26
N LEU A 97 10.67 8.32 -5.32
CA LEU A 97 11.47 7.48 -4.46
C LEU A 97 11.36 7.89 -2.98
N CYS A 98 11.36 9.19 -2.66
CA CYS A 98 11.13 9.67 -1.28
C CYS A 98 9.74 9.27 -0.77
N GLY A 99 8.68 9.46 -1.57
CA GLY A 99 7.33 9.02 -1.21
C GLY A 99 7.24 7.51 -0.97
N ILE A 100 7.87 6.71 -1.83
CA ILE A 100 7.92 5.25 -1.68
C ILE A 100 8.72 4.84 -0.43
N LYS A 101 9.88 5.45 -0.19
CA LYS A 101 10.71 5.20 1.00
C LYS A 101 9.92 5.47 2.28
N HIS A 102 9.20 6.59 2.34
CA HIS A 102 8.38 6.95 3.49
C HIS A 102 7.28 5.90 3.74
N LEU A 103 6.59 5.43 2.70
CA LEU A 103 5.61 4.34 2.83
C LEU A 103 6.26 3.04 3.31
N HIS A 104 7.39 2.65 2.74
CA HIS A 104 8.10 1.43 3.11
C HIS A 104 8.61 1.49 4.55
N SER A 105 9.05 2.66 5.04
CA SER A 105 9.45 2.86 6.43
C SER A 105 8.31 2.65 7.42
N ALA A 106 7.07 2.84 6.97
CA ALA A 106 5.85 2.54 7.73
C ALA A 106 5.37 1.08 7.59
N GLY A 107 6.12 0.24 6.86
CA GLY A 107 5.70 -1.10 6.48
C GLY A 107 4.57 -1.14 5.44
N ILE A 108 4.27 -0.03 4.76
CA ILE A 108 3.19 0.05 3.76
C ILE A 108 3.77 -0.15 2.36
N ILE A 109 3.24 -1.13 1.62
CA ILE A 109 3.53 -1.33 0.21
C ILE A 109 2.34 -0.84 -0.61
N HIS A 110 2.59 0.07 -1.56
CA HIS A 110 1.53 0.72 -2.35
C HIS A 110 0.77 -0.24 -3.31
N ARG A 111 1.51 -1.07 -4.05
CA ARG A 111 1.04 -2.12 -5.00
C ARG A 111 0.21 -1.69 -6.21
N ASP A 112 -0.27 -0.45 -6.30
CA ASP A 112 -0.95 0.10 -7.49
C ASP A 112 -0.34 1.44 -7.93
N LEU A 113 1.00 1.51 -7.96
CA LEU A 113 1.69 2.67 -8.51
C LEU A 113 1.53 2.67 -10.03
N LYS A 114 0.94 3.74 -10.55
CA LYS A 114 0.72 3.98 -11.97
C LYS A 114 0.59 5.47 -12.24
N PRO A 115 0.78 5.94 -13.49
CA PRO A 115 0.77 7.36 -13.80
C PRO A 115 -0.54 8.09 -13.42
N SER A 116 -1.69 7.41 -13.42
CA SER A 116 -2.97 8.03 -12.99
C SER A 116 -3.07 8.26 -11.48
N ASN A 117 -2.26 7.56 -10.68
CA ASN A 117 -2.20 7.66 -9.21
C ASN A 117 -1.01 8.51 -8.75
N ILE A 118 -0.36 9.21 -9.68
CA ILE A 118 0.73 10.13 -9.39
C ILE A 118 0.29 11.47 -9.97
N VAL A 119 0.26 12.49 -9.12
CA VAL A 119 -0.15 13.84 -9.50
C VAL A 119 0.99 14.81 -9.33
N VAL A 120 1.00 15.81 -10.19
CA VAL A 120 2.04 16.83 -10.26
C VAL A 120 1.45 18.24 -10.30
N LYS A 121 2.27 19.20 -9.88
CA LYS A 121 2.04 20.62 -10.06
C LYS A 121 2.99 21.19 -11.12
N SER A 122 2.65 22.39 -11.59
CA SER A 122 3.42 23.19 -12.54
C SER A 122 4.83 23.54 -12.06
N ASP A 123 5.07 23.57 -10.75
CA ASP A 123 6.38 23.73 -10.12
C ASP A 123 7.18 22.41 -10.02
N CYS A 124 6.74 21.36 -10.71
CA CYS A 124 7.30 20.01 -10.66
C CYS A 124 7.18 19.30 -9.29
N THR A 125 6.35 19.79 -8.37
CA THR A 125 6.03 19.04 -7.14
C THR A 125 5.20 17.80 -7.47
N LEU A 126 5.55 16.65 -6.90
CA LEU A 126 4.89 15.37 -7.11
C LEU A 126 4.31 14.80 -5.81
N LYS A 127 3.09 14.26 -5.89
CA LYS A 127 2.44 13.53 -4.80
C LYS A 127 1.83 12.21 -5.27
N ILE A 128 1.97 11.17 -4.46
CA ILE A 128 1.39 9.84 -4.68
C ILE A 128 -0.04 9.79 -4.11
N LEU A 129 -0.97 9.17 -4.85
CA LEU A 129 -2.39 8.97 -4.54
C LEU A 129 -2.79 7.50 -4.39
N ASP A 130 -3.99 7.27 -3.85
CA ASP A 130 -4.76 6.00 -3.86
C ASP A 130 -4.08 4.80 -3.18
N PHE A 131 -4.18 4.79 -1.86
CA PHE A 131 -3.72 3.69 -1.00
C PHE A 131 -4.73 2.55 -0.85
N GLY A 132 -5.83 2.53 -1.63
CA GLY A 132 -6.91 1.55 -1.43
C GLY A 132 -6.47 0.09 -1.66
N LEU A 133 -5.39 -0.11 -2.42
CA LEU A 133 -4.77 -1.42 -2.65
C LEU A 133 -3.48 -1.63 -1.84
N ALA A 134 -3.08 -0.68 -0.99
CA ALA A 134 -1.91 -0.82 -0.15
C ALA A 134 -2.07 -1.98 0.86
N ARG A 135 -0.96 -2.58 1.30
CA ARG A 135 -0.91 -3.63 2.35
C ARG A 135 0.34 -3.46 3.21
N THR A 136 0.31 -4.08 4.38
CA THR A 136 1.49 -4.23 5.24
C THR A 136 2.46 -5.23 4.61
N ALA A 137 3.76 -4.95 4.68
CA ALA A 137 4.81 -5.85 4.21
C ALA A 137 4.78 -7.25 4.87
N CYS A 138 4.18 -7.36 6.06
CA CYS A 138 4.17 -8.58 6.87
C CYS A 138 3.06 -9.59 6.49
N THR A 139 2.09 -9.24 5.65
CA THR A 139 0.99 -10.16 5.33
C THR A 139 1.38 -11.10 4.19
N ASN A 140 1.67 -12.37 4.50
CA ASN A 140 1.84 -13.49 3.54
C ASN A 140 0.53 -13.86 2.79
N PHE A 141 -0.51 -13.02 2.85
CA PHE A 141 -1.80 -13.30 2.24
C PHE A 141 -1.71 -13.15 0.72
N MET A 142 -2.08 -14.24 0.05
CA MET A 142 -2.23 -14.37 -1.40
C MET A 142 -2.73 -13.07 -2.04
N MET A 143 -1.94 -12.57 -2.98
CA MET A 143 -2.22 -11.35 -3.72
C MET A 143 -3.60 -11.46 -4.38
N THR A 144 -4.53 -10.61 -3.98
CA THR A 144 -5.91 -10.69 -4.48
C THR A 144 -5.96 -10.31 -5.98
N PRO A 145 -6.60 -11.14 -6.83
CA PRO A 145 -6.49 -11.10 -8.29
C PRO A 145 -7.31 -10.00 -8.99
N TYR A 146 -7.75 -8.97 -8.25
CA TYR A 146 -8.62 -7.91 -8.77
C TYR A 146 -7.87 -6.58 -8.77
N VAL A 147 -7.10 -6.31 -9.83
CA VAL A 147 -6.65 -4.93 -10.10
C VAL A 147 -6.74 -4.58 -11.58
N VAL A 148 -7.11 -3.32 -11.79
CA VAL A 148 -7.70 -2.78 -13.03
C VAL A 148 -6.62 -2.45 -14.08
N THR A 149 -5.41 -2.08 -13.67
CA THR A 149 -4.30 -1.73 -14.58
C THR A 149 -3.10 -2.63 -14.29
N ARG A 150 -2.72 -3.48 -15.26
CA ARG A 150 -1.72 -4.53 -15.02
C ARG A 150 -0.29 -4.15 -15.44
N TYR A 151 -0.14 -3.28 -16.46
CA TYR A 151 1.14 -2.97 -17.13
C TYR A 151 2.29 -2.55 -16.23
N TYR A 152 2.00 -1.91 -15.09
CA TYR A 152 3.01 -1.40 -14.14
C TYR A 152 3.32 -2.39 -13.01
N ARG A 153 2.68 -3.57 -13.00
CA ARG A 153 2.89 -4.57 -11.95
C ARG A 153 4.20 -5.31 -12.17
N ALA A 154 4.94 -5.47 -11.09
CA ALA A 154 6.20 -6.20 -11.11
C ALA A 154 5.97 -7.68 -11.45
N PRO A 155 6.94 -8.36 -12.09
CA PRO A 155 6.71 -9.71 -12.59
C PRO A 155 6.35 -10.74 -11.50
N GLU A 156 6.91 -10.61 -10.30
CA GLU A 156 6.56 -11.42 -9.12
C GLU A 156 5.10 -11.25 -8.67
N VAL A 157 4.51 -10.07 -8.90
CA VAL A 157 3.10 -9.78 -8.60
C VAL A 157 2.19 -10.43 -9.64
N ILE A 158 2.60 -10.45 -10.92
CA ILE A 158 1.86 -11.09 -12.01
C ILE A 158 1.89 -12.61 -11.83
N LEU A 159 3.06 -13.18 -11.53
CA LEU A 159 3.25 -14.62 -11.35
C LEU A 159 2.64 -15.17 -10.05
N GLY A 160 2.47 -14.32 -9.03
CA GLY A 160 1.80 -14.66 -7.77
C GLY A 160 0.27 -14.56 -7.82
N MET A 161 -0.29 -13.98 -8.89
CA MET A 161 -1.73 -13.91 -9.11
C MET A 161 -2.14 -15.11 -9.98
N GLY A 162 -2.89 -16.05 -9.42
CA GLY A 162 -3.35 -17.24 -10.15
C GLY A 162 -3.82 -16.96 -11.58
N TYR A 163 -3.51 -17.88 -12.50
CA TYR A 163 -3.54 -17.69 -13.95
C TYR A 163 -4.82 -17.02 -14.49
N LYS A 164 -4.65 -15.88 -15.15
CA LYS A 164 -5.59 -15.36 -16.14
C LYS A 164 -4.83 -15.10 -17.44
N GLU A 165 -5.49 -15.24 -18.58
CA GLU A 165 -4.89 -15.09 -19.92
C GLU A 165 -4.11 -13.76 -20.08
N ASN A 166 -4.65 -12.66 -19.57
CA ASN A 166 -4.00 -11.34 -19.67
C ASN A 166 -2.72 -11.20 -18.82
N ASP A 167 -2.60 -11.93 -17.71
CA ASP A 167 -1.42 -11.86 -16.83
C ASP A 167 -0.23 -12.61 -17.50
N ILE A 168 -0.55 -13.67 -18.24
CA ILE A 168 0.38 -14.42 -19.08
C ILE A 168 0.94 -13.56 -20.22
N ASP A 169 0.09 -12.81 -20.91
CA ASP A 169 0.52 -11.98 -22.03
C ASP A 169 1.49 -10.88 -21.59
N GLN A 170 1.24 -10.29 -20.42
CA GLN A 170 2.13 -9.30 -19.85
C GLN A 170 3.48 -9.91 -19.47
N TRP A 171 3.49 -11.09 -18.84
CA TRP A 171 4.74 -11.80 -18.55
C TRP A 171 5.55 -12.08 -19.82
N ASN A 172 4.91 -12.57 -20.88
CA ASN A 172 5.57 -12.85 -22.17
C ASN A 172 6.24 -11.58 -22.73
N LYS A 173 5.53 -10.45 -22.72
CA LYS A 173 6.12 -9.17 -23.15
C LYS A 173 7.32 -8.75 -22.30
N VAL A 174 7.29 -8.98 -20.99
CA VAL A 174 8.41 -8.66 -20.11
C VAL A 174 9.65 -9.50 -20.45
N ILE A 175 9.50 -10.82 -20.64
CA ILE A 175 10.64 -11.69 -20.95
C ILE A 175 11.16 -11.53 -22.39
N GLU A 176 10.31 -11.12 -23.33
CA GLU A 176 10.73 -10.77 -24.69
C GLU A 176 11.69 -9.58 -24.70
N GLN A 177 11.44 -8.59 -23.83
CA GLN A 177 12.26 -7.37 -23.73
C GLN A 177 13.47 -7.56 -22.81
N LEU A 178 13.26 -8.07 -21.58
CA LEU A 178 14.29 -8.17 -20.54
C LEU A 178 15.05 -9.50 -20.53
N GLY A 179 14.58 -10.49 -21.29
CA GLY A 179 15.14 -11.83 -21.36
C GLY A 179 14.52 -12.80 -20.36
N THR A 180 14.80 -14.09 -20.58
CA THR A 180 14.34 -15.15 -19.69
C THR A 180 15.13 -15.14 -18.38
N PRO A 181 14.46 -15.15 -17.22
CA PRO A 181 15.13 -15.07 -15.92
C PRO A 181 15.98 -16.32 -15.62
N SER A 182 16.95 -16.16 -14.71
CA SER A 182 17.86 -17.23 -14.30
C SER A 182 17.12 -18.39 -13.60
N ALA A 183 17.69 -19.60 -13.67
CA ALA A 183 17.14 -20.78 -13.02
C ALA A 183 16.89 -20.60 -11.51
N ASP A 184 17.70 -19.79 -10.83
CA ASP A 184 17.53 -19.53 -9.39
C ASP A 184 16.28 -18.70 -9.08
N PHE A 185 15.89 -17.79 -9.96
CA PHE A 185 14.60 -17.10 -9.86
C PHE A 185 13.45 -18.09 -10.09
N MET A 186 13.57 -18.94 -11.11
CA MET A 186 12.55 -19.92 -11.48
C MET A 186 12.25 -20.91 -10.34
N LYS A 187 13.26 -21.25 -9.53
CA LYS A 187 13.10 -22.10 -8.32
C LYS A 187 12.22 -21.47 -7.25
N LYS A 188 12.12 -20.14 -7.19
CA LYS A 188 11.29 -19.42 -6.21
C LYS A 188 9.81 -19.40 -6.59
N LEU A 189 9.48 -19.76 -7.84
CA LEU A 189 8.11 -19.75 -8.34
C LEU A 189 7.34 -20.99 -7.88
N GLN A 190 6.01 -20.84 -7.77
CA GLN A 190 5.11 -21.97 -7.53
C GLN A 190 5.28 -23.05 -8.62
N PRO A 191 5.20 -24.35 -8.28
CA PRO A 191 5.52 -25.43 -9.23
C PRO A 191 4.76 -25.37 -10.55
N THR A 192 3.47 -25.04 -10.50
CA THR A 192 2.63 -24.85 -11.68
C THR A 192 3.16 -23.71 -12.55
N VAL A 193 3.50 -22.57 -11.93
CA VAL A 193 3.95 -21.34 -12.63
C VAL A 193 5.33 -21.55 -13.21
N ARG A 194 6.19 -22.22 -12.45
CA ARG A 194 7.51 -22.63 -12.89
C ARG A 194 7.44 -23.49 -14.15
N ASN A 195 6.64 -24.54 -14.15
CA ASN A 195 6.45 -25.40 -15.33
C ASN A 195 5.93 -24.60 -16.53
N TYR A 196 5.02 -23.66 -16.30
CA TYR A 196 4.53 -22.78 -17.35
C TYR A 196 5.64 -21.92 -17.97
N VAL A 197 6.44 -21.24 -17.14
CA VAL A 197 7.50 -20.35 -17.60
C VAL A 197 8.68 -21.12 -18.21
N GLU A 198 9.05 -22.29 -17.67
CA GLU A 198 10.14 -23.13 -18.19
C GLU A 198 9.85 -23.68 -19.60
N ASN A 199 8.57 -23.88 -19.94
CA ASN A 199 8.12 -24.37 -21.24
C ASN A 199 7.96 -23.27 -22.31
N ARG A 200 8.33 -22.02 -22.00
CA ARG A 200 8.26 -20.90 -22.95
C ARG A 200 9.55 -20.74 -23.76
N PRO A 201 9.47 -20.12 -24.95
CA PRO A 201 10.66 -19.74 -25.70
C PRO A 201 11.63 -18.94 -24.83
N LYS A 202 12.92 -19.27 -24.91
CA LYS A 202 13.96 -18.54 -24.20
C LYS A 202 14.37 -17.33 -25.01
N TYR A 203 14.40 -16.18 -24.36
CA TYR A 203 14.81 -14.91 -24.95
C TYR A 203 16.12 -14.44 -24.31
N PRO A 204 17.11 -14.01 -25.10
CA PRO A 204 18.37 -13.49 -24.58
C PRO A 204 18.22 -12.12 -23.89
N GLY A 205 17.10 -11.42 -24.13
CA GLY A 205 16.87 -10.04 -23.71
C GLY A 205 17.49 -9.04 -24.67
N ILE A 206 16.88 -7.86 -24.75
CA ILE A 206 17.36 -6.73 -25.55
C ILE A 206 18.27 -5.88 -24.66
N LYS A 207 19.38 -5.38 -25.21
CA LYS A 207 20.28 -4.49 -24.48
C LYS A 207 19.59 -3.18 -24.13
N PHE A 208 19.95 -2.56 -23.00
CA PHE A 208 19.32 -1.32 -22.57
C PHE A 208 19.62 -0.14 -23.51
N GLU A 209 20.72 -0.17 -24.25
CA GLU A 209 21.04 0.80 -25.30
C GLU A 209 20.11 0.67 -26.52
N GLU A 210 19.57 -0.52 -26.76
CA GLU A 210 18.61 -0.77 -27.84
C GLU A 210 17.17 -0.52 -27.38
N LEU A 211 16.84 -0.86 -26.12
CA LEU A 211 15.54 -0.54 -25.50
C LEU A 211 15.35 0.96 -25.29
N PHE A 212 16.42 1.64 -24.86
CA PHE A 212 16.43 3.06 -24.52
C PHE A 212 17.58 3.74 -25.29
N PRO A 213 17.43 3.94 -26.62
CA PRO A 213 18.46 4.53 -27.46
C PRO A 213 18.69 6.01 -27.15
N ASP A 214 19.84 6.58 -27.53
CA ASP A 214 20.18 7.97 -27.16
C ASP A 214 19.16 9.01 -27.64
N TRP A 215 18.48 8.77 -28.77
CA TRP A 215 17.53 9.73 -29.36
C TRP A 215 16.21 9.88 -28.60
N ILE A 216 15.88 8.97 -27.67
CA ILE A 216 14.71 9.14 -26.79
C ILE A 216 15.02 10.05 -25.58
N PHE A 217 16.29 10.35 -25.34
CA PHE A 217 16.72 11.22 -24.26
C PHE A 217 17.02 12.63 -24.78
N PRO A 218 16.80 13.67 -23.96
CA PRO A 218 17.26 15.02 -24.28
C PRO A 218 18.78 15.01 -24.50
N SER A 219 19.25 15.56 -25.61
CA SER A 219 20.68 15.56 -25.94
C SER A 219 21.08 16.84 -26.66
N GLU A 220 21.13 17.94 -25.90
CA GLU A 220 21.56 19.25 -26.42
C GLU A 220 23.03 19.56 -26.03
N SER A 221 23.55 18.94 -24.98
CA SER A 221 24.90 19.19 -24.46
C SER A 221 25.68 17.93 -24.08
N ASP A 222 27.00 18.03 -23.93
CA ASP A 222 27.83 16.91 -23.43
C ASP A 222 27.47 16.49 -21.99
N ARG A 223 26.93 17.42 -21.18
CA ARG A 223 26.39 17.08 -19.85
C ARG A 223 25.17 16.17 -19.96
N ASP A 224 24.34 16.35 -20.98
CA ASP A 224 23.16 15.52 -21.21
C ASP A 224 23.52 14.11 -21.67
N LYS A 225 24.64 13.94 -22.38
CA LYS A 225 25.17 12.60 -22.72
C LYS A 225 25.53 11.80 -21.46
N LEU A 226 26.20 12.43 -20.49
CA LEU A 226 26.51 11.78 -19.21
C LEU A 226 25.22 11.43 -18.46
N LYS A 227 24.26 12.37 -18.38
CA LYS A 227 22.97 12.14 -17.73
C LYS A 227 22.14 11.06 -18.43
N THR A 228 22.21 10.96 -19.76
CA THR A 228 21.59 9.89 -20.55
C THR A 228 22.16 8.52 -20.17
N SER A 229 23.49 8.41 -20.09
CA SER A 229 24.14 7.17 -19.63
C SER A 229 23.73 6.82 -18.20
N GLN A 230 23.67 7.78 -17.29
CA GLN A 230 23.22 7.58 -15.91
C GLN A 230 21.74 7.20 -15.81
N ALA A 231 20.87 7.80 -16.63
CA ALA A 231 19.44 7.46 -16.68
C ALA A 231 19.24 6.02 -17.15
N ARG A 232 19.93 5.61 -18.21
CA ARG A 232 19.92 4.24 -18.72
C ARG A 232 20.45 3.23 -17.72
N ASP A 233 21.55 3.55 -17.02
CA ASP A 233 22.10 2.71 -15.96
C ASP A 233 21.09 2.52 -14.81
N LEU A 234 20.43 3.59 -14.37
CA LEU A 234 19.37 3.49 -13.36
C LEU A 234 18.20 2.61 -13.83
N LEU A 235 17.74 2.79 -15.06
CA LEU A 235 16.68 1.96 -15.65
C LEU A 235 17.07 0.48 -15.68
N SER A 236 18.33 0.17 -16.01
CA SER A 236 18.85 -1.20 -16.02
C SER A 236 18.82 -1.89 -14.66
N LYS A 237 19.00 -1.10 -13.59
CA LYS A 237 18.98 -1.57 -12.21
C LYS A 237 17.57 -1.65 -11.63
N MET A 238 16.63 -0.85 -12.15
CA MET A 238 15.21 -0.88 -11.76
C MET A 238 14.40 -1.95 -12.52
N LEU A 239 14.63 -2.10 -13.82
CA LEU A 239 13.91 -3.02 -14.70
C LEU A 239 14.56 -4.42 -14.67
N VAL A 240 14.55 -5.02 -13.49
CA VAL A 240 15.10 -6.36 -13.23
C VAL A 240 13.98 -7.31 -12.82
N VAL A 241 13.89 -8.46 -13.49
CA VAL A 241 12.85 -9.47 -13.24
C VAL A 241 12.98 -10.08 -11.84
N ASP A 242 14.20 -10.45 -11.44
CA ASP A 242 14.48 -11.02 -10.11
C ASP A 242 14.50 -9.90 -9.05
N PRO A 243 13.53 -9.86 -8.12
CA PRO A 243 13.43 -8.77 -7.15
C PRO A 243 14.66 -8.69 -6.23
N ASP A 244 15.35 -9.81 -5.97
CA ASP A 244 16.55 -9.84 -5.13
C ASP A 244 17.77 -9.21 -5.79
N LYS A 245 17.74 -9.04 -7.13
CA LYS A 245 18.79 -8.36 -7.91
C LYS A 245 18.39 -6.95 -8.31
N ARG A 246 17.14 -6.55 -8.02
CA ARG A 246 16.60 -5.22 -8.34
C ARG A 246 17.14 -4.22 -7.32
N ILE A 247 17.49 -3.03 -7.79
CA ILE A 247 17.97 -1.96 -6.92
C ILE A 247 16.95 -1.62 -5.81
N SER A 248 17.44 -1.45 -4.59
CA SER A 248 16.60 -0.98 -3.49
C SER A 248 16.29 0.52 -3.63
N VAL A 249 15.26 0.99 -2.92
CA VAL A 249 14.90 2.42 -2.91
C VAL A 249 16.06 3.27 -2.37
N ASP A 250 16.78 2.78 -1.37
CA ASP A 250 17.91 3.48 -0.77
C ASP A 250 19.11 3.60 -1.70
N GLU A 251 19.40 2.55 -2.46
CA GLU A 251 20.45 2.58 -3.48
C GLU A 251 20.05 3.47 -4.66
N ALA A 252 18.77 3.45 -5.06
CA ALA A 252 18.26 4.31 -6.13
C ALA A 252 18.34 5.80 -5.78
N LEU A 253 18.06 6.18 -4.51
CA LEU A 253 18.22 7.55 -4.02
C LEU A 253 19.69 8.02 -4.02
N ARG A 254 20.63 7.09 -3.84
CA ARG A 254 22.08 7.35 -3.91
C ARG A 254 22.66 7.25 -5.32
N HIS A 255 21.85 6.92 -6.32
CA HIS A 255 22.30 6.79 -7.70
C HIS A 255 22.77 8.14 -8.26
N PRO A 256 23.86 8.24 -9.06
CA PRO A 256 24.35 9.51 -9.60
C PRO A 256 23.31 10.37 -10.33
N TYR A 257 22.34 9.71 -10.99
CA TYR A 257 21.23 10.39 -11.67
C TYR A 257 20.24 11.08 -10.72
N ILE A 258 20.13 10.61 -9.48
CA ILE A 258 19.11 11.03 -8.50
C ILE A 258 19.72 11.81 -7.33
N THR A 259 20.93 11.42 -6.90
CA THR A 259 21.60 11.94 -5.70
C THR A 259 21.83 13.45 -5.72
N VAL A 260 21.76 14.09 -6.89
CA VAL A 260 21.83 15.55 -7.04
C VAL A 260 20.70 16.28 -6.31
N TRP A 261 19.59 15.60 -6.07
CA TRP A 261 18.42 16.12 -5.35
C TRP A 261 18.34 15.65 -3.90
N TYR A 262 19.29 14.83 -3.45
CA TYR A 262 19.17 14.14 -2.16
C TYR A 262 19.19 15.13 -1.00
N ASP A 263 18.02 15.29 -0.36
CA ASP A 263 17.85 15.95 0.93
C ASP A 263 17.49 14.91 2.01
N PRO A 264 18.30 14.76 3.08
CA PRO A 264 17.96 13.91 4.22
C PRO A 264 16.63 14.25 4.88
N ALA A 265 16.25 15.53 4.96
CA ALA A 265 14.98 15.94 5.59
C ALA A 265 13.75 15.37 4.86
N GLU A 266 13.91 15.10 3.56
CA GLU A 266 12.86 14.56 2.70
C GLU A 266 12.98 13.04 2.57
N ALA A 267 14.18 12.53 2.28
CA ALA A 267 14.41 11.10 2.09
C ALA A 267 14.27 10.32 3.40
N GLU A 268 14.65 10.91 4.53
CA GLU A 268 14.65 10.26 5.86
C GLU A 268 13.58 10.83 6.79
N ALA A 269 12.54 11.45 6.20
CA ALA A 269 11.39 11.93 6.95
C ALA A 269 10.84 10.81 7.87
N PRO A 270 10.55 11.11 9.15
CA PRO A 270 10.20 10.11 10.13
C PRO A 270 8.96 9.34 9.68
N PRO A 271 8.89 8.01 9.95
CA PRO A 271 7.76 7.21 9.54
C PRO A 271 6.47 7.76 10.20
N PRO A 272 5.33 7.60 9.52
CA PRO A 272 4.04 7.92 10.10
C PRO A 272 3.74 7.06 11.33
N GLN A 273 2.74 7.45 12.13
CA GLN A 273 2.23 6.59 13.21
C GLN A 273 1.96 5.20 12.66
N ILE A 274 2.52 4.19 13.34
CA ILE A 274 2.56 2.80 12.88
C ILE A 274 1.17 2.36 12.41
N TYR A 275 1.10 1.90 11.17
CA TYR A 275 -0.09 1.27 10.65
C TYR A 275 -0.36 -0.02 11.44
N ASP A 276 -1.52 -0.10 12.10
CA ASP A 276 -1.93 -1.31 12.81
C ASP A 276 -2.14 -2.44 11.78
N ALA A 277 -1.14 -3.32 11.67
CA ALA A 277 -1.18 -4.46 10.76
C ALA A 277 -2.39 -5.38 11.01
N GLN A 278 -2.95 -5.37 12.24
CA GLN A 278 -4.15 -6.13 12.56
C GLN A 278 -5.39 -5.60 11.85
N LEU A 279 -5.39 -4.37 11.35
CA LEU A 279 -6.47 -3.84 10.50
C LEU A 279 -6.65 -4.67 9.22
N GLU A 280 -5.62 -5.40 8.79
CA GLU A 280 -5.67 -6.24 7.59
C GLU A 280 -6.25 -7.61 7.83
N GLU A 281 -6.12 -8.13 9.06
CA GLU A 281 -6.61 -9.45 9.45
C GLU A 281 -8.06 -9.40 9.91
N ARG A 282 -8.52 -8.26 10.42
CA ARG A 282 -9.91 -8.10 10.86
C ARG A 282 -10.89 -8.24 9.70
N GLU A 283 -11.85 -9.14 9.87
CA GLU A 283 -13.04 -9.24 9.03
C GLU A 283 -14.22 -8.68 9.82
N HIS A 284 -14.95 -7.79 9.18
CA HIS A 284 -16.08 -7.09 9.78
C HIS A 284 -17.26 -7.12 8.82
N ALA A 285 -18.47 -7.14 9.39
CA ALA A 285 -19.67 -6.92 8.62
C ALA A 285 -19.67 -5.51 8.01
N ILE A 286 -20.46 -5.29 6.96
CA ILE A 286 -20.54 -3.97 6.29
C ILE A 286 -20.98 -2.88 7.28
N GLU A 287 -21.92 -3.20 8.17
CA GLU A 287 -22.42 -2.25 9.18
C GLU A 287 -21.35 -1.88 10.22
N GLU A 288 -20.49 -2.82 10.60
CA GLU A 288 -19.34 -2.54 11.47
C GLU A 288 -18.32 -1.63 10.76
N TRP A 289 -18.03 -1.87 9.48
CA TRP A 289 -17.17 -0.98 8.70
C TRP A 289 -17.75 0.43 8.57
N LYS A 290 -19.07 0.58 8.41
CA LYS A 290 -19.73 1.89 8.43
C LYS A 290 -19.49 2.63 9.74
N VAL A 291 -19.63 1.94 10.87
CA VAL A 291 -19.34 2.50 12.20
C VAL A 291 -17.87 2.95 12.30
N HIS A 292 -16.93 2.12 11.85
CA HIS A 292 -15.52 2.49 11.88
C HIS A 292 -15.20 3.72 11.03
N ILE A 293 -15.76 3.80 9.81
CA ILE A 293 -15.56 4.94 8.91
C ILE A 293 -16.22 6.20 9.48
N SER A 294 -17.44 6.11 10.03
CA SER A 294 -18.12 7.26 10.63
C SER A 294 -17.38 7.77 11.88
N LEU A 295 -16.85 6.88 12.71
CA LEU A 295 -16.00 7.26 13.85
C LEU A 295 -14.70 7.94 13.42
N CYS A 296 -14.08 7.49 12.32
CA CYS A 296 -12.90 8.17 11.75
C CYS A 296 -13.23 9.60 11.31
N HIS A 297 -14.40 9.82 10.71
CA HIS A 297 -14.89 11.15 10.36
C HIS A 297 -15.11 12.02 11.61
N ILE A 298 -15.82 11.53 12.62
CA ILE A 298 -16.08 12.25 13.88
C ILE A 298 -14.77 12.62 14.59
N LYS A 299 -13.83 11.67 14.69
CA LYS A 299 -12.51 11.93 15.29
C LYS A 299 -11.67 12.93 14.49
N HIS A 300 -11.89 13.07 13.18
CA HIS A 300 -11.22 14.08 12.36
C HIS A 300 -11.81 15.47 12.63
N LEU A 301 -13.14 15.58 12.72
CA LEU A 301 -13.83 16.82 13.10
C LEU A 301 -13.42 17.32 14.50
N CYS A 302 -13.24 16.43 15.48
CA CYS A 302 -12.79 16.82 16.84
C CYS A 302 -11.34 17.34 16.89
N PHE A 303 -10.55 17.17 15.84
CA PHE A 303 -9.19 17.73 15.73
C PHE A 303 -9.17 19.11 15.04
N GLN A 304 -10.30 19.55 14.46
CA GLN A 304 -10.49 20.92 14.01
C GLN A 304 -11.23 21.72 15.10
N PRO A 305 -10.61 22.76 15.71
CA PRO A 305 -11.20 23.49 16.84
C PRO A 305 -12.55 24.16 16.56
N CYS A 306 -12.97 24.27 15.29
CA CYS A 306 -14.11 25.09 14.87
C CYS A 306 -15.42 24.34 14.62
N LEU A 307 -15.46 23.00 14.60
CA LEU A 307 -16.67 22.22 14.26
C LEU A 307 -17.15 21.25 15.34
N ALA A 308 -16.51 21.26 16.52
CA ALA A 308 -16.81 20.35 17.63
C ALA A 308 -18.22 20.54 18.24
N SER A 309 -18.93 21.64 17.94
CA SER A 309 -20.24 21.93 18.53
C SER A 309 -21.39 21.07 18.00
N ASP A 310 -21.28 20.56 16.77
CA ASP A 310 -22.46 20.02 16.08
C ASP A 310 -22.62 18.50 16.21
N PHE A 311 -21.60 17.79 16.73
CA PHE A 311 -21.62 16.32 16.85
C PHE A 311 -21.61 15.78 18.28
N LEU A 312 -21.41 16.62 19.30
CA LEU A 312 -21.51 16.22 20.72
C LEU A 312 -22.93 15.76 21.14
N MET A 313 -23.92 15.87 20.26
CA MET A 313 -25.31 15.44 20.48
C MET A 313 -25.62 13.99 20.05
N LEU A 314 -24.65 13.22 19.53
CA LEU A 314 -24.88 11.86 19.01
C LEU A 314 -24.60 10.71 19.99
N GLY A 315 -24.48 10.97 21.30
CA GLY A 315 -24.65 9.94 22.34
C GLY A 315 -23.72 8.72 22.29
N LEU A 316 -22.53 8.82 21.67
CA LEU A 316 -21.58 7.69 21.49
C LEU A 316 -20.26 7.85 22.27
N LEU A 317 -20.22 8.70 23.29
CA LEU A 317 -19.16 8.69 24.29
C LEU A 317 -19.77 8.29 25.64
N SER A 318 -19.71 7.00 25.98
CA SER A 318 -19.70 6.62 27.40
C SER A 318 -18.41 7.17 28.00
N THR A 319 -18.56 8.11 28.93
CA THR A 319 -17.47 8.70 29.69
C THR A 319 -16.93 7.67 30.69
N ASP A 320 -15.96 6.87 30.30
CA ASP A 320 -15.07 6.21 31.26
C ASP A 320 -13.76 6.99 31.34
N ALA A 321 -13.84 8.09 32.07
CA ALA A 321 -12.70 8.80 32.64
C ALA A 321 -13.07 9.24 34.06
N ALA A 322 -13.31 8.28 34.96
CA ALA A 322 -13.32 8.55 36.38
C ALA A 322 -11.88 8.58 36.90
N VAL A 323 -11.30 9.78 36.87
CA VAL A 323 -10.12 10.17 37.65
C VAL A 323 -10.48 10.02 39.13
N ASN A 324 -9.94 8.99 39.79
CA ASN A 324 -9.98 8.89 41.24
C ASN A 324 -8.63 9.37 41.81
N SER A 325 -8.56 10.67 42.07
CA SER A 325 -7.64 11.24 43.04
C SER A 325 -8.41 11.50 44.33
N ASN A 326 -8.06 10.80 45.42
CA ASN A 326 -7.77 11.45 46.70
C ASN A 326 -7.35 10.45 47.80
N THR A 327 -6.11 10.66 48.26
CA THR A 327 -5.65 10.73 49.66
C THR A 327 -5.74 9.51 50.58
N SER A 328 -4.54 8.97 50.85
CA SER A 328 -4.04 8.26 52.05
C SER A 328 -4.43 8.95 53.39
N PRO A 329 -4.38 8.28 54.58
CA PRO A 329 -3.14 7.66 55.10
C PRO A 329 -3.23 6.41 56.01
N SER A 330 -2.08 5.72 56.08
CA SER A 330 -1.47 4.99 57.20
C SER A 330 -2.24 3.87 57.94
N GLN A 331 -1.69 2.65 57.93
CA GLN A 331 -0.95 2.06 59.07
C GLN A 331 -0.49 0.61 58.78
N SER A 332 0.66 0.28 59.35
CA SER A 332 1.44 -0.96 59.28
C SER A 332 0.93 -2.06 60.22
N SER A 333 1.08 -3.35 59.86
CA SER A 333 1.68 -4.41 60.70
C SER A 333 1.57 -5.84 60.11
N SER A 334 2.72 -6.43 59.78
CA SER A 334 3.22 -7.78 60.12
C SER A 334 2.31 -9.02 60.29
N VAL A 335 2.67 -10.09 59.53
CA VAL A 335 3.11 -11.45 59.98
C VAL A 335 2.08 -12.59 60.19
N ASN A 336 2.53 -13.80 59.77
CA ASN A 336 2.09 -15.20 59.98
C ASN A 336 1.19 -15.86 58.90
N ASP A 337 1.25 -17.15 58.56
CA ASP A 337 2.28 -18.22 58.54
C ASP A 337 1.58 -19.52 58.01
N ILE A 338 2.37 -20.53 57.57
CA ILE A 338 2.12 -22.00 57.60
C ILE A 338 1.43 -22.77 56.40
N SER A 339 2.27 -23.62 55.77
CA SER A 339 2.19 -25.01 55.17
C SER A 339 0.86 -25.66 54.73
N SER A 340 0.74 -26.56 53.73
CA SER A 340 1.43 -27.87 53.50
C SER A 340 1.04 -28.48 52.11
N MET A 341 1.94 -29.01 51.26
CA MET A 341 2.28 -30.45 51.01
C MET A 341 1.08 -31.44 50.98
N SER A 342 0.86 -32.42 50.08
CA SER A 342 1.64 -33.12 49.02
C SER A 342 0.73 -34.09 48.20
N THR A 343 1.17 -34.46 46.97
CA THR A 343 1.08 -35.79 46.24
C THR A 343 -0.28 -36.51 46.06
N GLU A 344 -0.65 -37.18 44.95
CA GLU A 344 0.02 -38.28 44.22
C GLU A 344 -0.55 -38.47 42.78
N GLN A 345 0.24 -39.20 41.96
CA GLN A 345 0.00 -39.69 40.61
C GLN A 345 -0.80 -41.01 40.60
N THR A 346 -1.46 -41.36 39.48
CA THR A 346 -1.46 -42.75 38.97
C THR A 346 -1.74 -42.82 37.46
N LEU A 347 -0.97 -43.65 36.77
CA LEU A 347 -0.97 -44.00 35.33
C LEU A 347 -1.33 -45.50 35.19
N ALA A 348 -2.04 -45.87 34.11
CA ALA A 348 -2.03 -47.16 33.36
C ALA A 348 -3.12 -47.07 32.27
N SER A 349 -2.88 -47.13 30.95
CA SER A 349 -2.48 -48.29 30.09
C SER A 349 -3.56 -49.41 30.11
N ASP A 350 -4.06 -50.02 29.03
CA ASP A 350 -3.48 -50.44 27.74
C ASP A 350 -4.59 -50.90 26.74
N THR A 351 -4.28 -50.84 25.42
CA THR A 351 -4.58 -51.81 24.31
C THR A 351 -6.03 -52.25 23.98
N ASP A 352 -6.43 -52.74 22.80
CA ASP A 352 -6.07 -52.76 21.36
C ASP A 352 -7.15 -53.67 20.67
N SER A 353 -7.15 -53.79 19.33
CA SER A 353 -7.99 -54.62 18.40
C SER A 353 -9.07 -53.82 17.63
N SER A 354 -8.99 -53.53 16.31
CA SER A 354 -8.68 -54.20 15.02
C SER A 354 -9.90 -54.77 14.25
N LEU A 355 -9.99 -54.38 12.96
CA LEU A 355 -10.56 -55.08 11.78
C LEU A 355 -12.10 -55.22 11.74
N ASP A 356 -12.85 -55.15 10.62
CA ASP A 356 -12.52 -55.16 9.18
C ASP A 356 -13.73 -54.71 8.31
N ALA A 357 -13.41 -54.27 7.09
CA ALA A 357 -14.11 -54.26 5.80
C ALA A 357 -15.67 -54.25 5.65
N LEU A 358 -16.18 -53.40 4.73
CA LEU A 358 -16.81 -53.82 3.45
C LEU A 358 -17.42 -52.64 2.63
N THR A 359 -16.88 -52.45 1.42
CA THR A 359 -17.51 -52.21 0.09
C THR A 359 -18.72 -51.28 -0.11
N GLY A 360 -18.63 -50.41 -1.13
CA GLY A 360 -19.80 -49.83 -1.82
C GLY A 360 -19.49 -48.69 -2.80
N THR A 361 -18.98 -49.02 -3.99
CA THR A 361 -19.02 -48.19 -5.21
C THR A 361 -20.47 -47.86 -5.62
N LEU A 362 -20.72 -46.65 -6.15
CA LEU A 362 -21.70 -46.43 -7.22
C LEU A 362 -21.42 -45.11 -7.98
N GLU A 363 -21.19 -45.29 -9.28
CA GLU A 363 -21.06 -44.28 -10.32
C GLU A 363 -22.40 -43.58 -10.63
N GLY A 364 -22.30 -42.51 -11.41
CA GLY A 364 -23.41 -41.63 -11.77
C GLY A 364 -24.40 -42.21 -12.77
N CYS A 365 -25.49 -41.47 -12.94
CA CYS A 365 -26.31 -41.50 -14.15
C CYS A 365 -27.12 -40.19 -14.27
N ARG A 366 -26.95 -39.58 -15.45
CA ARG A 366 -27.75 -38.55 -16.13
C ARG A 366 -27.52 -37.08 -15.82
#